data_AF-A0A529VU78-F1
#
_entry.id   AF-A0A529VU78-F1
#
_cell.length_a   1.000
_cell.length_b   1.000
_cell.length_c   1.000
_cell.angle_alpha   90.00
_cell.angle_beta   90.00
_cell.angle_gamma   90.00
#
_symmetry.space_group_name_H-M   'P 1'
#
loop_
_entity.id
_entity.type
_entity.pdbx_description
1 polymer ?
#
loop_
_entity_poly.entity_id
_entity_poly.type
_entity_poly.pdbx_seq_one_letter_code
_entity_poly.pdbx_strand_id
1 'polypeptide(L)'
;KGVGVYFVTQNPLDIPEKVLAQLGNRVQHALRAYTPREQQAVRTAAETFRPNPDFDCATAITQLATGEALVSMLEDKGVPAMVQRTLIRPPSSRLGPITTDERRKIIAESPVAGQYDQVVDRESAFEILQKKTKEAQDAEAQAQQQNSGGSRWTIPGFDDVLGTGNRRSSN
;
A
#
# COMPACT_ATOMS: atom_id res chain seq x y z
N LYS A 1 -19.14 9.55 15.57
CA LYS A 1 -19.45 8.29 14.84
C LYS A 1 -19.01 7.02 15.59
N GLY A 2 -18.33 7.12 16.75
CA GLY A 2 -17.94 5.92 17.52
C GLY A 2 -16.97 4.99 16.79
N VAL A 3 -16.11 5.53 15.94
CA VAL A 3 -15.16 4.75 15.13
C VAL A 3 -13.80 4.74 15.83
N GLY A 4 -13.28 3.56 16.15
CA GLY A 4 -11.92 3.35 16.63
C GLY A 4 -11.01 2.89 15.50
N VAL A 5 -9.80 3.42 15.44
CA VAL A 5 -8.77 3.04 14.46
C VAL A 5 -7.56 2.54 15.22
N TYR A 6 -7.06 1.36 14.82
CA TYR A 6 -5.91 0.72 15.44
C TYR A 6 -4.88 0.43 14.35
N PHE A 7 -3.65 0.86 14.58
CA PHE A 7 -2.52 0.53 13.72
C PHE A 7 -1.62 -0.46 14.45
N VAL A 8 -1.32 -1.57 13.79
CA VAL A 8 -0.44 -2.61 14.32
C VAL A 8 0.66 -2.85 13.29
N THR A 9 1.89 -2.50 13.64
CA THR A 9 3.07 -2.67 12.79
C THR A 9 4.27 -3.12 13.63
N GLN A 10 5.22 -3.79 13.00
CA GLN A 10 6.53 -4.12 13.58
C GLN A 10 7.52 -2.95 13.47
N ASN A 11 7.31 -2.04 12.52
CA ASN A 11 8.19 -0.92 12.27
C ASN A 11 7.44 0.40 12.44
N PRO A 12 7.80 1.24 13.42
CA PRO A 12 7.09 2.50 13.68
C PRO A 12 7.19 3.49 12.50
N LEU A 13 8.18 3.34 11.61
CA LEU A 13 8.34 4.17 10.42
C LEU A 13 7.30 3.89 9.33
N ASP A 14 6.53 2.80 9.43
CA ASP A 14 5.49 2.48 8.46
C ASP A 14 4.26 3.41 8.60
N ILE A 15 4.12 4.07 9.75
CA ILE A 15 3.01 4.99 10.02
C ILE A 15 3.52 6.43 9.91
N PRO A 16 2.92 7.25 9.03
CA PRO A 16 3.32 8.65 8.91
C PRO A 16 3.18 9.41 10.22
N GLU A 17 4.12 10.31 10.50
CA GLU A 17 4.16 11.10 11.74
C GLU A 17 2.86 11.89 11.99
N LYS A 18 2.24 12.43 10.93
CA LYS A 18 0.95 13.13 10.99
C LYS A 18 -0.18 12.25 11.55
N VAL A 19 -0.13 10.95 11.29
CA VAL A 19 -1.10 9.98 11.82
C VAL A 19 -0.71 9.62 13.25
N LEU A 20 0.57 9.34 13.50
CA LEU A 20 1.07 9.06 14.86
C LEU A 20 0.69 10.18 15.84
N ALA A 21 0.86 11.44 15.46
CA ALA A 21 0.52 12.60 16.31
C ALA A 21 -0.97 12.65 16.72
N GLN A 22 -1.86 11.98 15.98
CA GLN A 22 -3.29 11.88 16.29
C GLN A 22 -3.63 10.66 17.15
N LEU A 23 -2.71 9.71 17.31
CA LEU A 23 -2.92 8.52 18.13
C LEU A 23 -2.61 8.82 19.60
N GLY A 24 -3.67 8.92 20.40
CA GLY A 24 -3.55 9.19 21.84
C GLY A 24 -3.17 7.97 22.69
N ASN A 25 -3.56 6.76 22.27
CA ASN A 25 -3.20 5.53 22.97
C ASN A 25 -2.04 4.86 22.24
N ARG A 26 -1.03 4.42 23.00
CA ARG A 26 0.21 3.85 22.47
C ARG A 26 0.63 2.64 23.30
N VAL A 27 0.97 1.57 22.57
CA VAL A 27 1.53 0.34 23.13
C VAL A 27 2.72 -0.04 22.27
N GLN A 28 3.92 0.10 22.83
CA GLN A 28 5.17 -0.22 22.16
C GLN A 28 5.81 -1.44 22.80
N HIS A 29 5.88 -2.53 22.05
CA HIS A 29 6.64 -3.71 22.45
C HIS A 29 8.14 -3.51 22.18
N ALA A 30 8.93 -4.47 22.65
CA ALA A 30 10.38 -4.49 22.45
C ALA A 30 10.76 -4.26 20.98
N LEU A 31 11.63 -3.28 20.73
CA LEU A 31 12.29 -3.09 19.45
C LEU A 31 13.75 -3.50 19.60
N ARG A 32 14.21 -4.34 18.68
CA ARG A 32 15.63 -4.69 18.58
C ARG A 32 16.27 -3.76 17.57
N ALA A 33 17.26 -3.00 18.01
CA ALA A 33 17.98 -2.06 17.16
C ALA A 33 19.45 -2.46 17.06
N TYR A 34 19.79 -3.11 15.94
CA TYR A 34 21.16 -3.51 15.61
C TYR A 34 21.76 -2.62 14.52
N THR A 35 20.91 -2.00 13.70
CA THR A 35 21.32 -1.09 12.63
C THR A 35 21.05 0.38 12.97
N PRO A 36 21.76 1.35 12.36
CA PRO A 36 21.49 2.77 12.57
C PRO A 36 20.04 3.17 12.25
N ARG A 37 19.44 2.53 11.24
CA ARG A 37 18.04 2.76 10.85
C ARG A 37 17.07 2.34 11.95
N GLU A 38 17.31 1.19 12.58
CA GLU A 38 16.47 0.72 13.69
C GLU A 38 16.68 1.56 14.96
N GLN A 39 17.91 2.06 15.20
CA GLN A 39 18.16 2.99 16.30
C GLN A 39 17.36 4.28 16.13
N GLN A 40 17.26 4.80 14.91
CA GLN A 40 16.41 5.95 14.60
C GLN A 40 14.93 5.63 14.87
N ALA A 41 14.47 4.45 14.46
CA ALA A 41 13.10 4.00 14.72
C ALA A 41 12.79 3.91 16.23
N VAL A 42 13.74 3.44 17.05
CA VAL A 42 13.62 3.42 18.52
C VAL A 42 13.52 4.83 19.09
N ARG A 43 14.36 5.76 18.63
CA ARG A 43 14.32 7.17 19.08
C ARG A 43 13.00 7.83 18.75
N THR A 44 12.56 7.72 17.50
CA THR A 44 11.26 8.26 17.07
C THR A 44 10.12 7.65 17.87
N ALA A 45 10.14 6.34 18.15
CA ALA A 45 9.13 5.73 19.00
C ALA A 45 9.17 6.28 20.44
N ALA A 46 10.36 6.45 21.02
CA ALA A 46 10.54 6.98 22.38
C ALA A 46 10.04 8.42 22.53
N GLU A 47 10.34 9.29 21.55
CA GLU A 47 9.95 10.72 21.54
C GLU A 47 8.44 10.92 21.48
N THR A 48 7.71 9.91 21.03
CA THR A 48 6.24 10.00 20.93
C THR A 48 5.51 9.76 22.24
N PHE A 49 6.23 9.32 23.28
CA PHE A 49 5.66 9.10 24.61
C PHE A 49 5.78 10.34 25.48
N ARG A 50 4.82 10.54 26.37
CA ARG A 50 4.99 11.47 27.48
C ARG A 50 6.13 10.94 28.37
N PRO A 51 7.18 11.73 28.63
CA PRO A 51 8.35 11.26 29.36
C PRO A 51 8.00 10.86 30.79
N ASN A 52 8.71 9.87 31.30
CA ASN A 52 8.63 9.43 32.68
C ASN A 52 9.97 9.74 33.39
N PRO A 53 9.99 10.43 34.54
CA PRO A 53 11.23 10.71 35.27
C PRO A 53 11.92 9.46 35.84
N ASP A 54 11.20 8.35 35.99
CA ASP A 54 11.72 7.12 36.60
C ASP A 54 12.63 6.31 35.65
N PHE A 55 12.49 6.51 34.33
CA PHE A 55 13.30 5.80 33.33
C PHE A 55 13.36 6.52 31.99
N ASP A 56 14.45 6.28 31.25
CA ASP A 56 14.56 6.73 29.86
C ASP A 56 13.80 5.79 28.90
N CYS A 57 12.87 6.35 28.12
CA CYS A 57 12.02 5.60 27.19
C CYS A 57 12.85 4.89 26.11
N ALA A 58 13.84 5.56 25.53
CA ALA A 58 14.64 4.98 24.43
C ALA A 58 15.43 3.77 24.90
N THR A 59 16.06 3.88 26.07
CA THR A 59 16.75 2.77 26.73
C THR A 59 15.77 1.66 27.11
N ALA A 60 14.64 1.99 27.73
CA ALA A 60 13.65 1.02 28.15
C ALA A 60 13.13 0.17 26.98
N ILE A 61 12.81 0.77 25.83
CA ILE A 61 12.32 0.06 24.64
C ILE A 61 13.24 -1.09 24.21
N THR A 62 14.55 -0.87 24.28
CA THR A 62 15.54 -1.88 23.88
C THR A 62 15.69 -3.02 24.89
N GLN A 63 15.42 -2.73 26.17
CA GLN A 63 15.56 -3.66 27.29
C GLN A 63 14.31 -4.50 27.56
N LEU A 64 13.17 -4.17 26.95
CA LEU A 64 11.93 -4.93 27.10
C LEU A 64 12.13 -6.42 26.69
N ALA A 65 11.57 -7.30 27.51
CA ALA A 65 11.46 -8.72 27.25
C ALA A 65 10.14 -9.06 26.54
N THR A 66 10.01 -10.31 26.06
CA THR A 66 8.75 -10.80 25.51
C THR A 66 7.66 -10.75 26.58
N GLY A 67 6.51 -10.16 26.25
CA GLY A 67 5.42 -9.94 27.19
C GLY A 67 5.52 -8.63 27.97
N GLU A 68 6.55 -7.81 27.75
CA GLU A 68 6.63 -6.44 28.26
C GLU A 68 6.36 -5.42 27.15
N ALA A 69 5.76 -4.29 27.53
CA ALA A 69 5.55 -3.15 26.65
C ALA A 69 5.65 -1.83 27.41
N LEU A 70 6.00 -0.76 26.69
CA LEU A 70 5.71 0.61 27.11
C LEU A 70 4.28 0.96 26.73
N VAL A 71 3.51 1.41 27.72
CA VAL A 71 2.10 1.72 27.56
C VAL A 71 1.84 3.16 28.00
N SER A 72 1.18 3.92 27.14
CA SER A 72 0.63 5.24 27.45
C SER A 72 -0.80 5.28 26.91
N MET A 73 -1.75 5.49 27.82
CA MET A 73 -3.17 5.58 27.50
C MET A 73 -3.65 7.01 27.71
N LEU A 74 -4.78 7.37 27.13
CA LEU A 74 -5.41 8.65 27.39
C LEU A 74 -6.04 8.67 28.79
N GLU A 75 -5.72 9.69 29.57
CA GLU A 75 -6.40 10.06 30.81
C GLU A 75 -7.64 10.91 30.51
N ASP A 76 -8.29 11.37 31.59
CA ASP A 76 -9.42 12.29 31.50
C ASP A 76 -9.07 13.50 30.61
N LYS A 77 -10.06 13.91 29.81
CA LYS A 77 -9.94 15.02 28.84
C LYS A 77 -8.95 14.76 27.70
N GLY A 78 -8.52 13.51 27.47
CA GLY A 78 -7.73 13.14 26.29
C GLY A 78 -6.26 13.53 26.37
N VAL A 79 -5.74 13.71 27.59
CA VAL A 79 -4.31 13.96 27.82
C VAL A 79 -3.58 12.61 27.88
N PRO A 80 -2.47 12.41 27.16
CA PRO A 80 -1.69 11.19 27.29
C PRO A 80 -1.12 11.01 28.71
N ALA A 81 -1.38 9.85 29.30
CA ALA A 81 -0.77 9.42 30.55
C ALA A 81 0.75 9.32 30.42
N MET A 82 1.45 9.47 31.55
CA MET A 82 2.87 9.14 31.60
C MET A 82 3.08 7.70 31.18
N VAL A 83 4.12 7.46 30.37
CA VAL A 83 4.43 6.12 29.90
C VAL A 83 4.87 5.22 31.05
N GLN A 84 4.37 3.99 31.05
CA GLN A 84 4.68 2.98 32.06
C GLN A 84 5.18 1.70 31.42
N ARG A 85 6.15 1.04 32.07
CA ARG A 85 6.53 -0.34 31.74
C ARG A 85 5.47 -1.28 32.28
N THR A 86 4.84 -2.03 31.39
CA THR A 86 3.69 -2.88 31.74
C THR A 86 3.90 -4.30 31.24
N LEU A 87 3.46 -5.28 32.04
CA LEU A 87 3.35 -6.67 31.61
C LEU A 87 2.04 -6.87 30.85
N ILE A 88 2.13 -7.42 29.65
CA ILE A 88 0.99 -7.70 28.79
C ILE A 88 0.43 -9.08 29.16
N ARG A 89 -0.84 -9.09 29.57
CA ARG A 89 -1.55 -10.35 29.83
C ARG A 89 -1.62 -11.16 28.52
N PRO A 90 -1.19 -12.43 28.52
CA PRO A 90 -1.29 -13.26 27.34
C PRO A 90 -2.75 -13.47 26.94
N PRO A 91 -3.04 -13.59 25.63
CA PRO A 91 -4.40 -13.85 25.17
C PRO A 91 -4.87 -15.21 25.70
N SER A 92 -6.16 -15.30 26.03
CA SER A 92 -6.81 -16.58 26.39
C SER A 92 -7.27 -17.37 25.15
N SER A 93 -6.70 -17.06 23.97
CA SER A 93 -7.02 -17.70 22.71
C SER A 93 -5.96 -18.73 22.33
N ARG A 94 -6.30 -19.60 21.39
CA ARG A 94 -5.32 -20.45 20.70
C ARG A 94 -4.27 -19.56 20.03
N LEU A 95 -3.00 -19.84 20.29
CA LEU A 95 -1.88 -19.27 19.56
C LEU A 95 -1.67 -20.08 18.27
N GLY A 96 -1.70 -19.39 17.13
CA GLY A 96 -1.53 -19.99 15.81
C GLY A 96 -2.78 -19.87 14.93
N PRO A 97 -2.62 -20.08 13.61
CA PRO A 97 -3.74 -20.02 12.68
C PRO A 97 -4.74 -21.14 12.97
N ILE A 98 -6.02 -20.85 12.74
CA ILE A 98 -7.06 -21.87 12.69
C ILE A 98 -6.79 -22.82 11.52
N THR A 99 -7.19 -24.08 11.65
CA THR A 99 -7.10 -25.03 10.55
C THR A 99 -8.05 -24.65 9.41
N THR A 100 -7.74 -25.12 8.21
CA THR A 100 -8.60 -24.89 7.03
C THR A 100 -10.03 -25.41 7.25
N ASP A 101 -10.19 -26.50 8.01
CA ASP A 101 -11.48 -27.10 8.32
C ASP A 101 -12.29 -26.27 9.31
N GLU A 102 -11.64 -25.83 10.40
CA GLU A 102 -12.23 -24.91 11.37
C GLU A 102 -12.65 -23.60 10.68
N ARG A 103 -11.80 -23.06 9.79
CA ARG A 103 -12.10 -21.84 9.03
C ARG A 103 -13.34 -22.00 8.15
N ARG A 104 -13.44 -23.11 7.41
CA ARG A 104 -14.62 -23.39 6.55
C ARG A 104 -15.90 -23.47 7.36
N LYS A 105 -15.86 -24.14 8.52
CA LYS A 105 -17.01 -24.26 9.41
C LYS A 105 -17.48 -22.90 9.94
N ILE A 106 -16.55 -22.08 10.44
CA ILE A 106 -16.86 -20.73 10.95
C ILE A 106 -17.45 -19.84 9.86
N ILE A 107 -16.92 -19.90 8.64
CA ILE A 107 -17.45 -19.13 7.50
C ILE A 107 -18.88 -19.57 7.17
N ALA A 108 -19.14 -20.89 7.15
CA ALA A 108 -20.47 -21.42 6.86
C ALA A 108 -21.52 -21.08 7.93
N GLU A 109 -21.10 -20.97 9.20
CA GLU A 109 -21.96 -20.58 10.33
C GLU A 109 -22.17 -19.06 10.44
N SER A 110 -21.46 -18.27 9.62
CA SER A 110 -21.53 -16.81 9.67
C SER A 110 -22.90 -16.28 9.22
N PRO A 111 -23.47 -15.25 9.89
CA PRO A 111 -24.72 -14.60 9.47
C PRO A 111 -24.65 -13.96 8.08
N VAL A 112 -23.45 -13.73 7.55
CA VAL A 112 -23.20 -13.15 6.23
C VAL A 112 -22.62 -14.17 5.23
N ALA A 113 -22.72 -15.47 5.55
CA ALA A 113 -22.35 -16.53 4.63
C ALA A 113 -23.09 -16.36 3.29
N GLY A 114 -22.39 -16.52 2.17
CA GLY A 114 -22.91 -16.30 0.82
C GLY A 114 -22.91 -14.85 0.34
N GLN A 115 -22.79 -13.84 1.23
CA GLN A 115 -22.87 -12.43 0.84
C GLN A 115 -21.51 -11.86 0.37
N TYR A 116 -20.41 -12.32 0.97
CA TYR A 116 -19.05 -11.84 0.68
C TYR A 116 -18.11 -12.93 0.16
N ASP A 117 -18.66 -14.08 -0.20
CA ASP A 117 -17.86 -15.26 -0.56
C ASP A 117 -17.25 -15.16 -1.96
N GLN A 118 -17.81 -14.30 -2.82
CA GLN A 118 -17.25 -14.04 -4.14
C GLN A 118 -16.26 -12.88 -4.10
N VAL A 119 -15.02 -13.19 -4.46
CA VAL A 119 -13.99 -12.17 -4.70
C VAL A 119 -14.41 -11.38 -5.94
N VAL A 120 -14.87 -10.16 -5.73
CA VAL A 120 -15.14 -9.23 -6.83
C VAL A 120 -13.82 -8.55 -7.17
N ASP A 121 -13.18 -9.02 -8.26
CA ASP A 121 -12.08 -8.29 -8.86
C ASP A 121 -12.65 -7.09 -9.61
N ARG A 122 -12.44 -5.89 -9.05
CA ARG A 122 -12.92 -4.66 -9.65
C ARG A 122 -11.83 -4.14 -10.57
N GLU A 123 -12.13 -3.92 -11.84
CA GLU A 123 -11.26 -3.14 -12.72
C GLU A 123 -10.93 -1.82 -12.02
N SER A 124 -9.65 -1.62 -11.74
CA SER A 124 -9.19 -0.44 -11.02
C SER A 124 -9.41 0.80 -11.88
N ALA A 125 -9.68 1.95 -11.25
CA ALA A 125 -9.78 3.22 -11.96
C ALA A 125 -8.51 3.50 -12.79
N PHE A 126 -7.35 3.01 -12.34
CA PHE A 126 -6.09 3.08 -13.05
C PHE A 126 -6.11 2.27 -14.35
N GLU A 127 -6.56 1.02 -14.32
CA GLU A 127 -6.65 0.16 -15.51
C GLU A 127 -7.65 0.72 -16.54
N ILE A 128 -8.79 1.25 -16.08
CA ILE A 128 -9.79 1.89 -16.95
C ILE A 128 -9.20 3.12 -17.64
N LEU A 129 -8.45 3.95 -16.90
CA LEU A 129 -7.81 5.14 -17.46
C LEU A 129 -6.71 4.77 -18.45
N GLN A 130 -5.88 3.77 -18.13
CA GLN A 130 -4.80 3.33 -18.99
C GLN A 130 -5.31 2.72 -20.30
N LYS A 131 -6.42 1.98 -20.22
CA LYS A 131 -7.12 1.44 -21.39
C LYS A 131 -7.65 2.56 -22.30
N LYS A 132 -8.30 3.58 -21.73
CA LYS A 132 -8.75 4.75 -22.49
C LYS A 132 -7.61 5.52 -23.17
N THR A 133 -6.47 5.64 -22.50
CA THR A 133 -5.28 6.28 -23.08
C THR A 133 -4.73 5.47 -24.25
N LYS A 134 -4.66 4.14 -24.13
CA LYS A 134 -4.26 3.25 -25.23
C LYS A 134 -5.24 3.32 -26.41
N GLU A 135 -6.54 3.25 -26.15
CA GLU A 135 -7.57 3.35 -27.19
C GLU A 135 -7.50 4.68 -27.95
N ALA A 136 -7.21 5.80 -27.26
CA ALA A 136 -7.00 7.08 -27.90
C ALA A 136 -5.73 7.11 -28.78
N GLN A 137 -4.62 6.53 -28.30
CA GLN A 137 -3.37 6.45 -29.06
C GLN A 137 -3.49 5.56 -30.30
N ASP A 138 -4.20 4.43 -30.19
CA ASP A 138 -4.43 3.52 -31.30
C ASP A 138 -5.35 4.15 -32.37
N ALA A 139 -6.36 4.93 -31.95
CA ALA A 139 -7.21 5.69 -32.86
C ALA A 139 -6.46 6.79 -33.61
N GLU A 140 -5.54 7.52 -32.94
CA GLU A 140 -4.69 8.52 -33.57
C GLU A 140 -3.70 7.90 -34.57
N ALA A 141 -3.12 6.73 -34.24
CA ALA A 141 -2.22 6.01 -35.13
C ALA A 141 -2.94 5.50 -36.40
N GLN A 142 -4.17 5.00 -36.27
CA GLN A 142 -4.99 4.58 -37.41
C GLN A 142 -5.41 5.75 -38.31
N ALA A 143 -5.73 6.90 -37.71
CA ALA A 143 -6.06 8.13 -38.45
C ALA A 143 -4.84 8.66 -39.24
N GLN A 144 -3.63 8.58 -38.69
CA GLN A 144 -2.40 8.97 -39.39
C GLN A 144 -2.04 8.03 -40.53
N GLN A 145 -2.25 6.72 -40.37
CA GLN A 145 -2.02 5.73 -41.44
C GLN A 145 -3.01 5.88 -42.62
N GLN A 146 -4.26 6.25 -42.34
CA GLN A 146 -5.23 6.55 -43.39
C GLN A 146 -4.93 7.87 -44.13
N ASN A 147 -4.35 8.86 -43.45
CA ASN A 147 -3.97 10.13 -44.07
C ASN A 147 -2.63 10.07 -44.84
N SER A 148 -1.76 9.08 -44.57
CA SER A 148 -0.52 8.86 -45.33
C SER A 148 -0.71 8.07 -46.64
N GLY A 149 -1.93 7.62 -46.95
CA GLY A 149 -2.24 6.82 -48.14
C GLY A 149 -2.69 7.59 -49.39
N GLY A 150 -2.74 8.92 -49.36
CA GLY A 150 -3.44 9.70 -50.39
C GLY A 150 -2.80 11.03 -50.78
N SER A 151 -1.57 11.02 -51.32
CA SER A 151 -1.16 12.08 -52.26
C SER A 151 0.02 11.64 -53.13
N ARG A 152 -0.24 10.80 -54.13
CA ARG A 152 0.60 10.74 -55.33
C ARG A 152 -0.04 11.67 -56.36
N TRP A 153 0.31 12.95 -56.30
CA TRP A 153 -0.10 13.95 -57.28
C TRP A 153 0.65 13.67 -58.59
N THR A 154 0.03 12.93 -59.51
CA THR A 154 0.52 12.77 -60.89
C THR A 154 0.06 13.98 -61.71
N ILE A 155 1.02 14.75 -62.23
CA ILE A 155 0.78 15.83 -63.20
C ILE A 155 0.46 15.18 -64.55
N PRO A 156 -0.70 15.43 -65.17
CA PRO A 156 -0.96 14.94 -66.52
C PRO A 156 -0.01 15.65 -67.50
N GLY A 157 0.86 14.89 -68.17
CA GLY A 157 1.69 15.38 -69.27
C GLY A 157 3.21 15.47 -69.03
N PHE A 158 3.76 14.95 -67.93
CA PHE A 158 5.20 15.04 -67.64
C PHE A 158 5.97 13.70 -67.70
N ASP A 159 5.31 12.56 -67.92
CA ASP A 159 5.97 11.24 -67.99
C ASP A 159 6.69 10.95 -69.33
N ASP A 160 6.56 11.82 -70.34
CA ASP A 160 7.14 11.59 -71.69
C ASP A 160 8.51 12.24 -71.91
N VAL A 161 9.08 12.90 -70.89
CA VAL A 161 10.34 13.69 -71.01
C VAL A 161 11.56 13.03 -70.35
N LEU A 162 11.38 12.03 -69.49
CA LEU A 162 12.50 11.28 -68.91
C LEU A 162 12.41 9.81 -69.28
N GLY A 163 12.88 9.54 -70.50
CA GLY A 163 13.05 8.20 -71.04
C GLY A 163 13.71 7.25 -70.04
N THR A 164 12.90 6.40 -69.43
CA THR A 164 13.35 5.17 -68.78
C THR A 164 12.64 4.02 -69.49
N GLY A 165 13.19 3.68 -70.66
CA GLY A 165 12.74 2.54 -71.45
C GLY A 165 12.90 1.26 -70.65
N ASN A 166 11.78 0.58 -70.39
CA ASN A 166 11.83 -0.81 -69.96
C ASN A 166 11.60 -1.72 -71.17
N ARG A 167 12.66 -2.45 -71.53
CA ARG A 167 12.70 -3.39 -72.64
C ARG A 167 11.78 -4.58 -72.35
N ARG A 168 11.16 -5.04 -73.44
CA ARG A 168 10.52 -6.34 -73.68
C ARG A 168 11.11 -7.50 -72.86
N SER A 169 10.21 -8.35 -72.35
CA SER A 169 10.35 -9.81 -72.49
C SER A 169 9.00 -10.50 -72.26
N SER A 170 8.50 -11.17 -73.30
CA SER A 170 7.55 -12.27 -73.19
C SER A 170 8.08 -13.40 -74.09
N ASN A 171 8.66 -14.42 -73.46
CA ASN A 171 8.46 -15.85 -73.74
C ASN A 171 9.23 -16.66 -72.69
#